data_AF-A0A355S9L0-F1
#
_entry.id   AF-A0A355S9L0-F1
#
_cell.length_a   1.000
_cell.length_b   1.000
_cell.length_c   1.000
_cell.angle_alpha   90.00
_cell.angle_beta   90.00
_cell.angle_gamma   90.00
#
_symmetry.space_group_name_H-M   'P 1'
#
loop_
_entity.id
_entity.type
_entity.pdbx_description
1 polymer ?
#
loop_
_entity_poly.entity_id
_entity_poly.type
_entity_poly.pdbx_seq_one_letter_code
_entity_poly.pdbx_strand_id
1 'polypeptide(L)'
;MYLSRRELLKKTALGTASLALSPSFSHLLGAPVNGRSQSPHRFVFIRKSNGNLPAQFGLPSFSQQELKKHKEKEAFEVDLDRHELPDWLKGLDSHRERMTILHGISMSVSGGGHYSYSGC
;
A
#
# COMPACT_ATOMS: atom_id res chain seq x y z
N MET A 1 5.36 61.14 -4.77
CA MET A 1 6.22 59.95 -4.99
C MET A 1 5.85 59.36 -6.35
N TYR A 2 6.66 59.58 -7.38
CA TYR A 2 6.38 59.06 -8.73
C TYR A 2 6.88 57.61 -8.83
N LEU A 3 5.98 56.65 -9.04
CA LEU A 3 6.37 55.29 -9.42
C LEU A 3 6.85 55.31 -10.87
N SER A 4 8.10 54.92 -11.12
CA SER A 4 8.59 54.71 -12.49
C SER A 4 7.94 53.46 -13.10
N ARG A 5 7.79 53.44 -14.42
CA ARG A 5 7.27 52.26 -15.15
C ARG A 5 8.05 50.99 -14.84
N ARG A 6 9.38 51.13 -14.65
CA ARG A 6 10.28 50.03 -14.27
C ARG A 6 9.99 49.51 -12.85
N GLU A 7 9.76 50.41 -11.90
CA GLU A 7 9.40 50.05 -10.53
C GLU A 7 8.04 49.36 -10.46
N LEU A 8 7.07 49.84 -11.25
CA LEU A 8 5.77 49.20 -11.37
C LEU A 8 5.90 47.77 -11.93
N LEU A 9 6.66 47.58 -13.02
CA LEU A 9 6.87 46.27 -13.62
C LEU A 9 7.58 45.29 -12.68
N LYS A 10 8.62 45.73 -11.96
CA LYS A 10 9.32 44.89 -10.98
C LYS A 10 8.42 44.45 -9.84
N LYS A 11 7.66 45.38 -9.27
CA LYS A 11 6.75 45.10 -8.15
C LYS A 11 5.61 44.19 -8.59
N THR A 12 5.06 44.43 -9.78
CA THR A 12 3.99 43.59 -10.35
C THR A 12 4.51 42.18 -10.63
N ALA A 13 5.67 42.04 -11.29
CA ALA A 13 6.26 40.74 -11.60
C ALA A 13 6.58 39.90 -10.35
N LEU A 14 7.14 40.53 -9.30
CA LEU A 14 7.43 39.85 -8.03
C LEU A 14 6.14 39.44 -7.30
N GLY A 15 5.12 40.30 -7.28
CA GLY A 15 3.80 39.99 -6.71
C GLY A 15 3.10 38.84 -7.44
N THR A 16 3.10 38.83 -8.77
CA THR A 16 2.46 37.77 -9.55
C THR A 16 3.23 36.44 -9.50
N ALA A 17 4.56 36.47 -9.44
CA ALA A 17 5.38 35.26 -9.34
C ALA A 17 5.19 34.54 -8.00
N SER A 18 5.12 35.28 -6.89
CA SER A 18 4.88 34.67 -5.56
C SER A 18 3.51 33.97 -5.46
N LEU A 19 2.46 34.54 -6.08
CA LEU A 19 1.15 33.91 -6.14
C LEU A 19 1.15 32.66 -7.05
N ALA A 20 1.93 32.68 -8.14
CA ALA A 20 2.08 31.51 -9.03
C ALA A 20 2.82 30.33 -8.37
N LEU A 21 3.74 30.59 -7.42
CA LEU A 21 4.43 29.54 -6.67
C LEU A 21 3.65 29.03 -5.44
N SER A 22 2.61 29.73 -5.01
CA SER A 22 1.83 29.35 -3.82
C SER A 22 1.26 27.91 -3.89
N PRO A 23 0.73 27.42 -5.03
CA PRO A 23 0.25 26.04 -5.15
C PRO A 23 1.36 24.98 -4.98
N SER A 24 2.60 25.28 -5.38
CA SER A 24 3.72 24.34 -5.30
C SER A 24 4.10 23.97 -3.86
N PHE A 25 3.84 24.87 -2.90
CA PHE A 25 4.05 24.59 -1.48
C PHE A 25 3.03 23.61 -0.90
N SER A 26 1.85 23.47 -1.51
CA SER A 26 0.84 22.50 -1.05
C SER A 26 1.32 21.05 -1.21
N HIS A 27 2.07 20.78 -2.29
CA HIS A 27 2.69 19.48 -2.53
C HIS A 27 3.92 19.24 -1.67
N LEU A 28 4.74 20.26 -1.42
CA LEU A 28 5.95 20.16 -0.58
C LEU A 28 5.62 19.99 0.91
N LEU A 29 4.54 20.59 1.39
CA LEU A 29 4.13 20.56 2.80
C LEU A 29 3.17 19.41 3.13
N GLY A 30 2.89 18.52 2.17
CA GLY A 30 1.97 17.39 2.36
C GLY A 30 0.56 17.82 2.78
N ALA A 31 0.14 19.03 2.39
CA ALA A 31 -1.10 19.61 2.88
C ALA A 31 -2.31 18.93 2.23
N PRO A 32 -3.21 18.29 3.00
CA PRO A 32 -4.45 17.76 2.46
C PRO A 32 -5.36 18.93 2.07
N VAL A 33 -5.71 19.03 0.80
CA VAL A 33 -6.51 20.12 0.21
C VAL A 33 -7.91 20.27 0.86
N ASN A 34 -8.36 19.31 1.68
CA ASN A 34 -9.68 19.34 2.34
C ASN A 34 -9.73 18.70 3.75
N GLY A 35 -8.64 18.71 4.53
CA GLY A 35 -8.68 18.24 5.94
C GLY A 35 -9.05 16.76 6.16
N ARG A 36 -9.18 15.97 5.08
CA ARG A 36 -9.24 14.51 5.10
C ARG A 36 -8.08 14.02 4.25
N SER A 37 -7.30 13.08 4.80
CA SER A 37 -6.36 12.28 4.03
C SER A 37 -7.08 11.77 2.78
N GLN A 38 -6.75 12.31 1.61
CA GLN A 38 -7.40 11.93 0.34
C GLN A 38 -6.98 10.53 -0.10
N SER A 39 -5.91 9.98 0.47
CA SER A 39 -5.62 8.55 0.34
C SER A 39 -6.42 7.78 1.39
N PRO A 40 -7.17 6.74 0.99
CA PRO A 40 -7.81 5.86 1.95
C PRO A 40 -6.73 5.27 2.85
N HIS A 41 -6.93 5.35 4.17
CA HIS A 41 -6.05 4.70 5.14
C HIS A 41 -6.04 3.20 4.86
N ARG A 42 -4.88 2.66 4.48
CA ARG A 42 -4.68 1.23 4.25
C ARG A 42 -4.05 0.64 5.51
N PHE A 43 -4.77 -0.22 6.18
CA PHE A 43 -4.25 -0.98 7.31
C PHE A 43 -3.54 -2.22 6.78
N VAL A 44 -2.27 -2.39 7.13
CA VAL A 44 -1.50 -3.60 6.82
C VAL A 44 -1.30 -4.37 8.13
N PHE A 45 -1.89 -5.56 8.20
CA PHE A 45 -1.68 -6.46 9.33
C PHE A 45 -0.57 -7.45 8.97
N ILE A 46 0.51 -7.45 9.75
CA ILE A 46 1.64 -8.36 9.54
C ILE A 46 1.68 -9.36 10.69
N ARG A 47 1.51 -10.64 10.37
CA ARG A 47 1.69 -11.74 11.33
C ARG A 47 3.07 -12.37 11.13
N LYS A 48 4.03 -12.05 12.01
CA LYS A 48 5.30 -12.77 12.13
C LYS A 48 5.19 -13.84 13.22
N SER A 49 5.31 -15.12 12.87
CA SER A 49 5.23 -16.21 13.84
C SER A 49 6.06 -17.41 13.39
N ASN A 50 6.60 -18.17 14.35
CA ASN A 50 7.20 -19.48 14.09
C ASN A 50 6.07 -20.52 13.94
N GLY A 51 6.18 -21.44 12.99
CA GLY A 51 5.18 -22.50 12.77
C GLY A 51 4.07 -22.17 11.76
N ASN A 52 4.19 -21.05 11.03
CA ASN A 52 3.37 -20.76 9.86
C ASN A 52 3.80 -21.69 8.71
N LEU A 53 3.19 -22.87 8.59
CA LEU A 53 3.50 -23.79 7.50
C LEU A 53 2.92 -23.25 6.18
N PRO A 54 3.69 -23.12 5.09
CA PRO A 54 3.18 -22.65 3.80
C PRO A 54 1.91 -23.38 3.32
N ALA A 55 1.80 -24.67 3.64
CA ALA A 55 0.65 -25.50 3.32
C ALA A 55 -0.67 -25.07 4.01
N GLN A 56 -0.62 -24.30 5.10
CA GLN A 56 -1.80 -23.80 5.83
C GLN A 56 -2.39 -22.51 5.22
N PHE A 57 -1.69 -21.93 4.23
CA PHE A 57 -2.09 -20.68 3.57
C PHE A 57 -2.77 -20.90 2.23
N GLY A 58 -2.81 -22.12 1.72
CA GLY A 58 -3.63 -22.44 0.55
C GLY A 58 -5.12 -22.27 0.87
N LEU A 59 -5.88 -21.69 -0.06
CA LEU A 59 -7.32 -21.53 0.11
C LEU A 59 -7.99 -22.92 -0.05
N PRO A 60 -8.96 -23.28 0.81
CA PRO A 60 -9.59 -24.60 0.79
C PRO A 60 -10.27 -24.94 -0.54
N SER A 61 -10.76 -23.92 -1.26
CA SER A 61 -11.50 -24.07 -2.51
C SER A 61 -10.64 -23.93 -3.77
N PHE A 62 -9.31 -24.07 -3.67
CA PHE A 62 -8.45 -24.13 -4.85
C PHE A 62 -8.88 -25.27 -5.79
N SER A 63 -8.90 -24.96 -7.09
CA SER A 63 -9.00 -25.95 -8.15
C SER A 63 -7.78 -26.88 -8.14
N GLN A 64 -7.88 -28.02 -8.82
CA GLN A 64 -6.74 -28.96 -8.91
C GLN A 64 -5.48 -28.31 -9.51
N GLN A 65 -5.66 -27.38 -10.45
CA GLN A 65 -4.54 -26.66 -11.07
C GLN A 65 -3.90 -25.68 -10.08
N GLU A 66 -4.70 -24.88 -9.37
CA GLU A 66 -4.19 -23.94 -8.35
C GLU A 66 -3.53 -24.68 -7.18
N LEU A 67 -4.12 -25.79 -6.74
CA LEU A 67 -3.55 -26.62 -5.68
C LEU A 67 -2.20 -27.21 -6.10
N LYS A 68 -2.04 -27.61 -7.37
CA LYS A 68 -0.76 -28.06 -7.91
C LYS A 68 0.28 -26.94 -7.86
N LYS A 69 -0.05 -25.75 -8.38
CA LYS A 69 0.82 -24.56 -8.33
C LYS A 69 1.24 -24.21 -6.90
N HIS A 70 0.28 -24.25 -5.97
CA HIS A 70 0.53 -24.02 -4.54
C HIS A 70 1.52 -25.03 -3.95
N LYS A 71 1.34 -26.32 -4.22
CA LYS A 71 2.24 -27.39 -3.76
C LYS A 71 3.64 -27.28 -4.36
N GLU A 72 3.73 -26.86 -5.62
CA GLU A 72 4.98 -26.67 -6.35
C GLU A 72 5.65 -25.32 -6.04
N LYS A 73 5.02 -24.48 -5.19
CA LYS A 73 5.50 -23.14 -4.79
C LYS A 73 5.68 -22.19 -5.97
N GLU A 74 4.84 -22.34 -6.98
CA GLU A 74 4.82 -21.42 -8.13
C GLU A 74 4.15 -20.10 -7.75
N ALA A 75 4.52 -19.02 -8.45
CA ALA A 75 3.84 -17.75 -8.34
C ALA A 75 2.53 -17.79 -9.14
N PHE A 76 1.41 -17.44 -8.51
CA PHE A 76 0.12 -17.30 -9.18
C PHE A 76 -0.79 -16.34 -8.43
N GLU A 77 -1.77 -15.80 -9.15
CA GLU A 77 -2.78 -14.87 -8.65
C GLU A 77 -4.17 -15.46 -8.92
N VAL A 78 -5.08 -15.31 -7.96
CA VAL A 78 -6.48 -15.75 -8.04
C VAL A 78 -7.38 -14.69 -7.43
N ASP A 79 -8.63 -14.64 -7.90
CA ASP A 79 -9.64 -13.75 -7.32
C ASP A 79 -10.20 -14.35 -6.03
N LEU A 80 -10.18 -13.56 -4.95
CA LEU A 80 -10.60 -14.01 -3.63
C LEU A 80 -12.13 -14.15 -3.53
N ASP A 81 -12.88 -13.53 -4.45
CA ASP A 81 -14.35 -13.58 -4.51
C ASP A 81 -14.91 -15.02 -4.64
N ARG A 82 -14.18 -15.87 -5.36
CA ARG A 82 -14.52 -17.28 -5.65
C ARG A 82 -13.94 -18.25 -4.66
N HIS A 83 -13.18 -17.78 -3.66
CA HIS A 83 -12.50 -18.64 -2.72
C HIS A 83 -12.95 -18.46 -1.27
N GLU A 84 -13.04 -19.58 -0.57
CA GLU A 84 -13.31 -19.59 0.86
C GLU A 84 -12.03 -19.26 1.63
N LEU A 85 -12.15 -18.51 2.73
CA LEU A 85 -11.02 -18.30 3.62
C LEU A 85 -10.78 -19.55 4.47
N PRO A 86 -9.53 -19.89 4.80
CA PRO A 86 -9.22 -20.91 5.79
C PRO A 86 -9.88 -20.63 7.14
N ASP A 87 -10.14 -21.66 7.95
CA ASP A 87 -10.82 -21.53 9.24
C ASP A 87 -10.19 -20.47 10.17
N TRP A 88 -8.87 -20.34 10.16
CA TRP A 88 -8.14 -19.36 10.98
C TRP A 88 -8.27 -17.91 10.49
N LEU A 89 -8.73 -17.68 9.26
CA LEU A 89 -9.04 -16.37 8.67
C LEU A 89 -10.54 -16.07 8.60
N LYS A 90 -11.40 -17.02 8.96
CA LYS A 90 -12.86 -16.92 8.83
C LYS A 90 -13.49 -15.69 9.48
N GLY A 91 -12.86 -15.16 10.55
CA GLY A 91 -13.27 -13.91 11.18
C GLY A 91 -13.24 -12.68 10.25
N LEU A 92 -12.56 -12.77 9.11
CA LEU A 92 -12.44 -11.72 8.10
C LEU A 92 -13.36 -11.91 6.89
N ASP A 93 -14.22 -12.94 6.86
CA ASP A 93 -15.10 -13.23 5.71
C ASP A 93 -15.93 -12.02 5.27
N SER A 94 -16.45 -11.23 6.22
CA SER A 94 -17.24 -10.02 5.94
C SER A 94 -16.46 -8.89 5.25
N HIS A 95 -15.13 -9.01 5.18
CA HIS A 95 -14.21 -8.03 4.58
C HIS A 95 -13.48 -8.57 3.34
N ARG A 96 -13.83 -9.78 2.88
CA ARG A 96 -13.17 -10.47 1.76
C ARG A 96 -13.09 -9.62 0.48
N GLU A 97 -14.14 -8.88 0.16
CA GLU A 97 -14.20 -7.99 -1.02
C GLU A 97 -13.25 -6.78 -0.96
N ARG A 98 -12.67 -6.50 0.21
CA ARG A 98 -11.82 -5.33 0.46
C ARG A 98 -10.43 -5.71 0.96
N MET A 99 -10.03 -6.98 0.78
CA MET A 99 -8.75 -7.48 1.25
C MET A 99 -7.97 -8.16 0.14
N THR A 100 -6.66 -8.19 0.31
CA THR A 100 -5.74 -8.96 -0.52
C THR A 100 -4.87 -9.77 0.42
N ILE A 101 -4.71 -11.06 0.10
CA ILE A 101 -3.80 -11.93 0.83
C ILE A 101 -2.54 -12.09 -0.01
N LEU A 102 -1.40 -11.70 0.55
CA LEU A 102 -0.10 -11.79 -0.10
C LEU A 102 0.78 -12.80 0.64
N HIS A 103 1.23 -13.83 -0.07
CA HIS A 103 2.09 -14.89 0.45
C HIS A 103 3.50 -14.82 -0.14
N GLY A 104 4.46 -15.45 0.54
CA GLY A 104 5.79 -15.68 -0.03
C GLY A 104 6.65 -14.43 -0.19
N ILE A 105 6.39 -13.39 0.63
CA ILE A 105 7.23 -12.19 0.64
C ILE A 105 8.58 -12.57 1.24
N SER A 106 9.66 -12.31 0.48
CA SER A 106 11.02 -12.49 0.97
C SER A 106 11.28 -11.59 2.18
N MET A 107 11.67 -12.18 3.31
CA MET A 107 12.09 -11.44 4.51
C MET A 107 13.57 -11.03 4.44
N SER A 108 14.22 -11.15 3.27
CA SER A 108 15.62 -10.76 3.07
C SER A 108 15.91 -9.29 3.39
N VAL A 109 14.89 -8.43 3.34
CA VAL A 109 14.97 -6.99 3.63
C VAL A 109 14.52 -6.62 5.05
N SER A 110 13.95 -7.54 5.82
CA SER A 110 13.48 -7.31 7.19
C SER A 110 14.43 -7.97 8.20
N GLY A 111 15.46 -7.24 8.60
CA GLY A 111 16.40 -7.68 9.64
C GLY A 111 15.71 -7.82 10.98
N GLY A 112 15.47 -9.06 11.45
CA GLY A 112 14.77 -9.30 12.70
C GLY A 112 15.27 -10.51 13.48
N GLY A 113 16.21 -10.27 14.40
CA GLY A 113 16.46 -10.97 15.68
C GLY A 113 16.93 -12.44 15.66
N HIS A 114 16.34 -13.29 14.84
CA HIS A 114 16.74 -14.69 14.67
C HIS A 114 16.78 -15.01 13.17
N TYR A 115 17.97 -15.43 12.71
CA TYR A 115 18.38 -15.60 11.32
C TYR A 115 17.46 -16.56 10.56
N SER A 116 16.43 -16.04 9.90
CA SER A 116 15.62 -16.77 8.93
C SER A 116 15.24 -15.82 7.81
N TYR A 117 15.82 -16.03 6.63
CA TYR A 117 15.53 -15.24 5.41
C TYR A 117 14.16 -15.57 4.81
N SER A 118 13.42 -16.52 5.41
CA SER A 118 12.10 -16.96 4.99
C SER A 118 11.04 -16.55 6.02
N GLY A 119 10.17 -15.60 5.65
CA GLY A 119 8.84 -15.45 6.22
C GLY A 119 7.87 -16.22 5.32
N CYS A 120 6.91 -16.90 5.91
CA CYS A 120 5.82 -17.55 5.18
C CYS A 120 4.72 -16.52 4.92
#